data_AF-A0A229T567-F1
#
_entry.id   AF-A0A229T567-F1
#
_cell.length_a   1.000
_cell.length_b   1.000
_cell.length_c   1.000
_cell.angle_alpha   90.00
_cell.angle_beta   90.00
_cell.angle_gamma   90.00
#
_symmetry.space_group_name_H-M   'P 1'
#
loop_
_entity.id
_entity.type
_entity.pdbx_description
1 polymer ?
#
loop_
_entity_poly.entity_id
_entity_poly.type
_entity_poly.pdbx_seq_one_letter_code
_entity_poly.pdbx_strand_id
1 'polypeptide(L)'
;MLLRRTKLQLVAFAVISVVAIVYALIRFAGLGSVFGNDGYTVKLQLNESGGIFTNAEVTYRGYNIGRVGEMRLTQSGLEADLNIDPSAPQVPADLDAVVANRSAVGEQYVDLKPKADKGPYLQAGSVIPASKTTTPVSTDRLIGDLDSLAASVPVDSLRTVVDESYDAFRGTGGDLQKLLDTARSFTTTAQQYLPQTIQLLDAGGQVLDTQNAEAANFASFSKSLNELTGTLKNSDGDLRKLIGITPQVASQISQVLRESGPGLGALTANLLTTANLTVTRLDGIEQGLVTYPALAGAASSVAPGDGTAHLGLVLNLFNPPSCTKGYMPYSQYRTGNNLTPRPADDKAYCAEPKGSPINVRGAQNAPYGGVPVAPSDADVSANANRPAEELAEERNTRGVPGIVGSPGVSLNSLGSLLGLT
;
A
#
# COMPACT_ATOMS: atom_id res chain seq x y z
N MET A 1 93.19 50.96 1.71
CA MET A 1 92.17 52.04 1.75
C MET A 1 90.95 51.59 0.97
N LEU A 2 89.79 51.41 1.63
CA LEU A 2 88.54 51.04 0.94
C LEU A 2 88.13 52.16 -0.02
N LEU A 3 87.90 51.83 -1.30
CA LEU A 3 87.40 52.78 -2.30
C LEU A 3 86.09 53.43 -1.79
N ARG A 4 85.92 54.74 -2.04
CA ARG A 4 84.74 55.51 -1.61
C ARG A 4 83.41 54.84 -1.96
N ARG A 5 83.34 54.14 -3.10
CA ARG A 5 82.15 53.37 -3.52
C ARG A 5 81.78 52.25 -2.55
N THR A 6 82.77 51.49 -2.06
CA THR A 6 82.54 50.37 -1.11
C THR A 6 82.06 50.89 0.24
N LYS A 7 82.58 52.04 0.70
CA LYS A 7 82.07 52.69 1.93
C LYS A 7 80.61 53.11 1.81
N LEU A 8 80.23 53.67 0.65
CA LEU A 8 78.85 54.10 0.40
C LEU A 8 77.87 52.91 0.34
N GLN A 9 78.30 51.80 -0.29
CA GLN A 9 77.50 50.57 -0.35
C GLN A 9 77.30 49.94 1.03
N LEU A 10 78.34 49.93 1.89
CA LEU A 10 78.23 49.43 3.26
C LEU A 10 77.29 50.28 4.13
N VAL A 11 77.34 51.61 3.99
CA VAL A 11 76.40 52.52 4.69
C VAL A 11 74.97 52.28 4.22
N ALA A 12 74.74 52.17 2.91
CA ALA A 12 73.41 51.89 2.37
C ALA A 12 72.86 50.54 2.86
N PHE A 13 73.69 49.48 2.86
CA PHE A 13 73.30 48.16 3.37
C PHE A 13 72.98 48.20 4.87
N ALA A 14 73.77 48.90 5.68
CA ALA A 14 73.51 49.05 7.11
C ALA A 14 72.18 49.78 7.37
N VAL A 15 71.90 50.87 6.64
CA VAL A 15 70.64 51.61 6.75
C VAL A 15 69.45 50.73 6.37
N ILE A 16 69.51 50.02 5.23
CA ILE A 16 68.44 49.12 4.80
C ILE A 16 68.23 47.99 5.81
N SER A 17 69.30 47.41 6.35
CA SER A 17 69.22 46.35 7.36
C SER A 17 68.56 46.84 8.64
N VAL A 18 68.92 48.04 9.12
CA VAL A 18 68.29 48.65 10.30
C VAL A 18 66.82 48.92 10.04
N VAL A 19 66.46 49.48 8.88
CA VAL A 19 65.05 49.72 8.51
C VAL A 19 64.27 48.41 8.43
N ALA A 20 64.84 47.36 7.83
CA ALA A 20 64.21 46.04 7.74
C ALA A 20 64.01 45.39 9.12
N ILE A 21 64.98 45.49 10.01
CA ILE A 21 64.88 45.00 11.39
C ILE A 21 63.82 45.76 12.16
N VAL A 22 63.81 47.10 12.08
CA VAL A 22 62.81 47.94 12.75
C VAL A 22 61.41 47.62 12.21
N TYR A 23 61.26 47.48 10.89
CA TYR A 23 60.00 47.09 10.27
C TYR A 23 59.54 45.71 10.73
N ALA A 24 60.44 44.72 10.76
CA ALA A 24 60.13 43.37 11.23
C ALA A 24 59.74 43.36 12.70
N LEU A 25 60.44 44.10 13.57
CA LEU A 25 60.09 44.24 14.99
C LEU A 25 58.71 44.86 15.18
N ILE A 26 58.38 45.93 14.44
CA ILE A 26 57.06 46.57 14.54
C ILE A 26 55.95 45.62 14.08
N ARG A 27 56.16 44.88 12.99
CA ARG A 27 55.14 44.00 12.39
C ARG A 27 54.97 42.67 13.11
N PHE A 28 56.06 42.02 13.53
CA PHE A 28 56.02 40.66 14.06
C PHE A 28 56.08 40.60 15.59
N ALA A 29 56.71 41.57 16.26
CA ALA A 29 56.73 41.61 17.72
C ALA A 29 55.51 42.34 18.32
N GLY A 30 54.53 42.70 17.49
CA GLY A 30 53.29 43.31 17.94
C GLY A 30 53.42 44.74 18.50
N LEU A 31 54.59 45.39 18.37
CA LEU A 31 54.81 46.74 18.90
C LEU A 31 53.88 47.80 18.28
N GLY A 32 53.21 47.49 17.16
CA GLY A 32 52.15 48.32 16.59
C GLY A 32 50.93 48.53 17.50
N SER A 33 50.65 47.62 18.45
CA SER A 33 49.56 47.78 19.42
C SER A 33 49.83 48.89 20.45
N VAL A 34 51.08 49.39 20.55
CA VAL A 34 51.45 50.53 21.42
C VAL A 34 51.06 51.87 20.79
N PHE A 35 50.74 51.90 19.48
CA PHE A 35 50.48 53.12 18.72
C PHE A 35 48.98 53.35 18.36
N GLY A 36 48.05 52.76 19.11
CA GLY A 36 46.66 53.26 19.21
C GLY A 36 45.67 52.80 18.14
N ASN A 37 45.73 51.55 17.71
CA ASN A 37 44.62 50.93 16.97
C ASN A 37 43.88 49.97 17.90
N ASP A 38 43.35 50.52 19.00
CA ASP A 38 42.75 49.76 20.07
C ASP A 38 41.40 49.26 19.57
N GLY A 39 41.25 47.95 19.46
CA GLY A 39 39.94 47.34 19.28
C GLY A 39 39.07 47.54 20.53
N TYR A 40 38.30 46.53 20.92
CA TYR A 40 37.51 46.63 22.15
C TYR A 40 37.60 45.38 22.99
N THR A 41 37.56 45.57 24.31
CA THR A 41 37.61 44.48 25.27
C THR A 41 36.20 44.11 25.73
N VAL A 42 35.88 42.83 25.69
CA VAL A 42 34.63 42.23 26.18
C VAL A 42 34.98 41.27 27.32
N LYS A 43 34.28 41.34 28.44
CA LYS A 43 34.50 40.45 29.57
C LYS A 43 33.75 39.14 29.36
N LEU A 44 34.44 38.02 29.47
CA LEU A 44 33.88 36.68 29.43
C LEU A 44 33.93 36.07 30.83
N GLN A 45 32.78 35.75 31.41
CA GLN A 45 32.71 35.06 32.70
C GLN A 45 32.49 33.57 32.46
N LEU A 46 33.29 32.73 33.12
CA LEU A 46 33.25 31.28 33.03
C LEU A 46 33.15 30.69 34.44
N ASN A 47 32.40 29.59 34.59
CA ASN A 47 32.36 28.84 35.86
C ASN A 47 33.68 28.07 36.08
N GLU A 48 34.27 27.57 34.99
CA GLU A 48 35.53 26.82 34.97
C GLU A 48 36.38 27.31 33.80
N SER A 49 37.71 27.17 33.84
CA SER A 49 38.57 27.69 32.75
C SER A 49 38.36 26.97 31.42
N GLY A 50 37.93 25.70 31.44
CA GLY A 50 37.85 24.88 30.24
C GLY A 50 39.19 24.68 29.53
N GLY A 51 40.32 24.95 30.21
CA GLY A 51 41.68 24.90 29.65
C GLY A 51 42.13 26.16 28.90
N ILE A 52 41.31 27.22 28.87
CA ILE A 52 41.67 28.47 28.19
C ILE A 52 42.91 29.15 28.82
N PHE A 53 43.68 29.87 28.00
CA PHE A 53 44.89 30.56 28.41
C PHE A 53 45.01 31.95 27.77
N THR A 54 45.78 32.85 28.38
CA THR A 54 46.08 34.16 27.79
C THR A 54 46.74 33.99 26.43
N ASN A 55 46.33 34.82 25.46
CA ASN A 55 46.73 34.78 24.05
C ASN A 55 46.07 33.67 23.21
N ALA A 56 45.13 32.89 23.78
CA ALA A 56 44.26 32.01 23.01
C ALA A 56 43.41 32.82 22.01
N GLU A 57 43.03 32.19 20.90
CA GLU A 57 42.25 32.87 19.86
C GLU A 57 40.80 33.08 20.28
N VAL A 58 40.20 34.16 19.80
CA VAL A 58 38.76 34.41 19.89
C VAL A 58 38.22 34.40 18.47
N THR A 59 37.29 33.51 18.18
CA THR A 59 36.70 33.33 16.87
C THR A 59 35.26 33.76 16.83
N TYR A 60 34.83 34.17 15.64
CA TYR A 60 33.43 34.42 15.31
C TYR A 60 33.16 33.83 13.94
N ARG A 61 32.19 32.90 13.87
CA ARG A 61 31.85 32.14 12.65
C ARG A 61 33.08 31.46 12.01
N GLY A 62 33.99 30.96 12.84
CA GLY A 62 35.21 30.27 12.41
C GLY A 62 36.37 31.17 11.98
N TYR A 63 36.20 32.50 12.00
CA TYR A 63 37.29 33.45 11.74
C TYR A 63 37.87 33.98 13.05
N ASN A 64 39.19 34.04 13.15
CA ASN A 64 39.86 34.72 14.27
C ASN A 64 39.57 36.22 14.19
N ILE A 65 39.00 36.77 15.26
CA ILE A 65 38.64 38.18 15.41
C ILE A 65 39.35 38.85 16.59
N GLY A 66 40.21 38.14 17.31
CA GLY A 66 40.81 38.66 18.52
C GLY A 66 41.51 37.60 19.36
N ARG A 67 41.88 37.99 20.58
CA ARG A 67 42.65 37.15 21.51
C ARG A 67 42.17 37.31 22.94
N VAL A 68 42.34 36.26 23.71
CA VAL A 68 42.13 36.28 25.16
C VAL A 68 43.25 37.08 25.80
N GLY A 69 42.90 38.12 26.53
CA GLY A 69 43.78 38.97 27.31
C GLY A 69 44.01 38.42 28.72
N GLU A 70 43.94 39.34 29.69
CA GLU A 70 44.16 39.00 31.10
C GLU A 70 43.03 38.11 31.64
N MET A 71 43.40 37.16 32.48
CA MET A 71 42.49 36.23 33.13
C MET A 71 42.59 36.42 34.64
N ARG A 72 41.43 36.55 35.30
CA ARG A 72 41.34 36.79 36.74
C ARG A 72 40.37 35.80 37.37
N LEU A 73 40.78 35.21 38.49
CA LEU A 73 39.87 34.39 39.29
C LEU A 73 38.86 35.27 40.01
N THR A 74 37.59 34.85 40.00
CA THR A 74 36.50 35.49 40.73
C THR A 74 36.02 34.55 41.84
N GLN A 75 35.13 35.00 42.72
CA GLN A 75 34.61 34.15 43.80
C GLN A 75 33.82 32.93 43.29
N SER A 76 33.27 33.02 42.07
CA SER A 76 32.39 32.01 41.49
C SER A 76 32.99 31.31 40.26
N GLY A 77 34.24 31.61 39.89
CA GLY A 77 34.87 31.06 38.68
C GLY A 77 36.01 31.94 38.16
N LEU A 78 35.93 32.31 36.89
CA LEU A 78 36.98 32.99 36.13
C LEU A 78 36.38 34.10 35.26
N GLU A 79 37.02 35.25 35.20
CA GLU A 79 36.74 36.31 34.22
C GLU A 79 37.95 36.46 33.29
N ALA A 80 37.71 36.42 31.98
CA ALA A 80 38.72 36.60 30.94
C ALA A 80 38.37 37.80 30.07
N ASP A 81 39.34 38.67 29.83
CA ASP A 81 39.18 39.78 28.90
C ASP A 81 39.34 39.24 27.47
N LEU A 82 38.36 39.49 26.59
CA LEU A 82 38.43 39.17 25.16
C LEU A 82 38.77 40.45 24.41
N ASN A 83 39.99 40.55 23.89
CA ASN A 83 40.43 41.68 23.10
C ASN A 83 40.08 41.43 21.64
N ILE A 84 39.03 42.10 21.15
CA ILE A 84 38.56 41.99 19.77
C ILE A 84 39.31 43.00 18.91
N ASP A 85 39.84 42.55 17.77
CA ASP A 85 40.62 43.37 16.85
C ASP A 85 39.77 44.48 16.21
N PRO A 86 40.34 45.66 15.91
CA PRO A 86 39.61 46.78 15.30
C PRO A 86 39.09 46.47 13.88
N SER A 87 39.68 45.50 13.19
CA SER A 87 39.24 45.03 11.88
C SER A 87 38.14 43.95 11.95
N ALA A 88 37.73 43.54 13.15
CA ALA A 88 36.72 42.50 13.31
C ALA A 88 35.32 42.98 12.85
N PRO A 89 34.49 42.07 12.32
CA PRO A 89 33.09 42.37 12.06
C PRO A 89 32.32 42.63 13.37
N GLN A 90 31.18 43.32 13.27
CA GLN A 90 30.30 43.55 14.41
C GLN A 90 29.71 42.22 14.91
N VAL A 91 29.96 41.87 16.17
CA VAL A 91 29.49 40.63 16.81
C VAL A 91 28.19 40.92 17.59
N PRO A 92 27.06 40.26 17.29
CA PRO A 92 25.81 40.42 18.04
C PRO A 92 25.97 40.07 19.52
N ALA A 93 25.41 40.89 20.42
CA ALA A 93 25.54 40.73 21.87
C ALA A 93 24.73 39.54 22.43
N ASP A 94 23.68 39.12 21.73
CA ASP A 94 22.98 37.87 22.06
C ASP A 94 23.70 36.68 21.42
N LEU A 95 24.65 36.13 22.16
CA LEU A 95 25.50 35.01 21.74
C LEU A 95 25.74 34.04 22.90
N ASP A 96 26.13 32.82 22.57
CA ASP A 96 26.79 31.90 23.51
C ASP A 96 28.28 31.88 23.22
N ALA A 97 29.11 31.91 24.27
CA ALA A 97 30.55 31.79 24.15
C ALA A 97 31.00 30.37 24.52
N VAL A 98 31.59 29.66 23.57
CA VAL A 98 32.00 28.28 23.75
C VAL A 98 33.51 28.20 23.79
N VAL A 99 34.07 27.77 24.92
CA VAL A 99 35.47 27.36 24.96
C VAL A 99 35.56 25.98 24.28
N ALA A 100 36.33 25.89 23.21
CA ALA A 100 36.43 24.68 22.40
C ALA A 100 37.88 24.29 22.14
N ASN A 101 38.10 23.00 21.88
CA ASN A 101 39.40 22.49 21.45
C ASN A 101 39.49 22.60 19.93
N ARG A 102 40.54 23.26 19.42
CA ARG A 102 40.83 23.36 17.99
C ARG A 102 41.26 22.03 17.39
N SER A 103 41.93 21.20 18.18
CA SER A 103 42.45 19.90 17.78
C SER A 103 42.32 18.88 18.90
N ALA A 104 42.50 17.60 18.56
CA ALA A 104 42.55 16.51 19.55
C ALA A 104 43.74 16.64 20.52
N VAL A 105 44.74 17.47 20.19
CA VAL A 105 45.90 17.75 21.06
C VAL A 105 45.56 18.78 22.15
N GLY A 106 44.42 19.49 22.03
CA GLY A 106 43.87 20.30 23.11
C GLY A 106 44.30 21.77 23.11
N GLU A 107 44.41 22.42 21.95
CA GLU A 107 44.55 23.88 21.87
C GLU A 107 43.19 24.55 22.09
N GLN A 108 43.00 25.26 23.19
CA GLN A 108 41.74 25.94 23.50
C GLN A 108 41.61 27.29 22.80
N TYR A 109 40.40 27.61 22.36
CA TYR A 109 40.01 28.93 21.84
C TYR A 109 38.57 29.25 22.26
N VAL A 110 38.20 30.54 22.20
CA VAL A 110 36.82 30.99 22.45
C VAL A 110 36.09 31.14 21.13
N ASP A 111 34.97 30.45 20.96
CA ASP A 111 34.08 30.63 19.82
C ASP A 111 32.83 31.42 20.22
N LEU A 112 32.62 32.59 19.64
CA LEU A 112 31.45 33.42 19.84
C LEU A 112 30.36 33.02 18.84
N LYS A 113 29.28 32.42 19.35
CA LYS A 113 28.16 31.89 18.55
C LYS A 113 26.92 32.76 18.72
N PRO A 114 26.64 33.70 17.81
CA PRO A 114 25.48 34.57 17.91
C PRO A 114 24.18 33.77 17.71
N LYS A 115 23.11 34.16 18.43
CA LYS A 115 21.75 33.63 18.23
C LYS A 115 20.94 34.42 17.22
N ALA A 116 21.39 35.63 16.90
CA ALA A 116 20.76 36.54 15.95
C ALA A 116 21.80 37.16 15.02
N ASP A 117 21.40 37.52 13.80
CA ASP A 117 22.28 38.17 12.81
C ASP A 117 22.32 39.70 12.93
N LYS A 118 21.53 40.27 13.86
CA LYS A 118 21.34 41.73 14.00
C LYS A 118 21.68 42.18 15.40
N GLY A 119 21.89 43.49 15.54
CA GLY A 119 22.19 44.12 16.82
C GLY A 119 21.09 43.92 17.88
N PRO A 120 21.37 44.25 19.16
CA PRO A 120 22.54 45.00 19.62
C PRO A 120 23.85 44.23 19.47
N TYR A 121 24.95 44.93 19.20
CA TYR A 121 26.29 44.35 19.04
C TYR A 121 27.10 44.50 20.33
N LEU A 122 28.12 43.65 20.50
CA LEU A 122 29.10 43.79 21.57
C LEU A 122 29.84 45.13 21.45
N GLN A 123 30.02 45.77 22.59
CA GLN A 123 30.74 47.03 22.75
C GLN A 123 31.84 46.87 23.82
N ALA A 124 32.76 47.83 23.88
CA ALA A 124 33.76 47.89 24.94
C ALA A 124 33.11 47.81 26.33
N GLY A 125 33.59 46.89 27.16
CA GLY A 125 33.06 46.64 28.51
C GLY A 125 31.82 45.75 28.57
N SER A 126 31.33 45.21 27.44
CA SER A 126 30.24 44.22 27.44
C SER A 126 30.63 42.99 28.26
N VAL A 127 29.67 42.38 28.94
CA VAL A 127 29.90 41.19 29.76
C VAL A 127 29.09 40.03 29.19
N ILE A 128 29.77 38.94 28.84
CA ILE A 128 29.17 37.65 28.51
C ILE A 128 29.10 36.85 29.81
N PRO A 129 27.90 36.65 30.39
CA PRO A 129 27.75 36.00 31.68
C PRO A 129 28.00 34.49 31.58
N ALA A 130 28.42 33.86 32.69
CA ALA A 130 28.71 32.43 32.74
C ALA A 130 27.53 31.53 32.33
N SER A 131 26.29 32.00 32.50
CA SER A 131 25.07 31.29 32.04
C SER A 131 24.96 31.16 30.52
N LYS A 132 25.69 31.98 29.74
CA LYS A 132 25.80 31.92 28.28
C LYS A 132 27.16 31.35 27.84
N THR A 133 27.83 30.60 28.71
CA THR A 133 29.12 29.99 28.39
C THR A 133 29.07 28.48 28.47
N THR A 134 29.91 27.82 27.68
CA THR A 134 30.06 26.37 27.71
C THR A 134 31.54 26.02 27.60
N THR A 135 31.99 25.14 28.49
CA THR A 135 33.34 24.60 28.53
C THR A 135 33.34 23.12 28.09
N PRO A 136 34.47 22.60 27.58
CA PRO A 136 34.56 21.19 27.23
C PRO A 136 34.49 20.32 28.48
N VAL A 137 33.96 19.10 28.34
CA VAL A 137 34.01 18.09 29.41
C VAL A 137 35.48 17.74 29.67
N SER A 138 35.87 17.72 30.94
CA SER A 138 37.23 17.39 31.34
C SER A 138 37.53 15.90 31.11
N THR A 139 38.76 15.57 30.74
CA THR A 139 39.18 14.19 30.46
C THR A 139 39.05 13.30 31.68
N ASP A 140 39.32 13.82 32.88
CA ASP A 140 39.14 13.13 34.16
C ASP A 140 37.68 12.75 34.41
N ARG A 141 36.73 13.65 34.12
CA ARG A 141 35.30 13.37 34.24
C ARG A 141 34.86 12.30 33.27
N LEU A 142 35.30 12.38 32.01
CA LEU A 142 34.99 11.34 31.02
C LEU A 142 35.52 9.97 31.44
N ILE A 143 36.75 9.89 31.94
CA ILE A 143 37.34 8.63 32.43
C ILE A 143 36.58 8.12 33.65
N GLY A 144 36.24 8.99 34.60
CA GLY A 144 35.48 8.64 35.79
C GLY A 144 34.07 8.15 35.49
N ASP A 145 33.38 8.77 34.52
CA ASP A 145 32.05 8.34 34.08
C ASP A 145 32.12 6.97 33.37
N LEU A 146 33.16 6.71 32.58
CA LEU A 146 33.39 5.41 31.94
C LEU A 146 33.73 4.31 32.95
N ASP A 147 34.55 4.61 33.95
CA ASP A 147 34.86 3.69 35.04
C ASP A 147 33.60 3.36 35.86
N SER A 148 32.82 4.38 36.20
CA SER A 148 31.55 4.21 36.90
C SER A 148 30.57 3.34 36.11
N LEU A 149 30.50 3.52 34.79
CA LEU A 149 29.70 2.66 33.92
C LEU A 149 30.20 1.22 33.91
N ALA A 150 31.51 1.01 33.79
CA ALA A 150 32.10 -0.33 33.80
C ALA A 150 31.86 -1.04 35.16
N ALA A 151 32.04 -0.31 36.25
CA ALA A 151 31.78 -0.80 37.61
C ALA A 151 30.30 -1.03 37.92
N SER A 152 29.38 -0.39 37.19
CA SER A 152 27.93 -0.58 37.37
C SER A 152 27.43 -1.96 36.95
N VAL A 153 28.22 -2.73 36.19
CA VAL A 153 27.86 -4.08 35.77
C VAL A 153 28.16 -5.06 36.91
N PRO A 154 27.13 -5.68 37.53
CA PRO A 154 27.34 -6.62 38.62
C PRO A 154 27.85 -7.96 38.07
N VAL A 155 29.16 -8.14 38.07
CA VAL A 155 29.84 -9.35 37.55
C VAL A 155 29.37 -10.64 38.22
N ASP A 156 28.98 -10.58 39.49
CA ASP A 156 28.51 -11.74 40.24
C ASP A 156 27.10 -12.15 39.81
N SER A 157 26.19 -11.19 39.59
CA SER A 157 24.87 -11.48 39.04
C SER A 157 24.97 -12.05 37.61
N LEU A 158 25.93 -11.56 36.81
CA LEU A 158 26.17 -12.12 35.48
C LEU A 158 26.65 -13.57 35.57
N ARG A 159 27.55 -13.90 36.50
CA ARG A 159 27.96 -15.28 36.77
C ARG A 159 26.79 -16.14 37.20
N THR A 160 25.97 -15.67 38.14
CA THR A 160 24.75 -16.38 38.56
C THR A 160 23.83 -16.67 37.38
N VAL A 161 23.57 -15.68 36.51
CA VAL A 161 22.72 -15.92 35.32
C VAL A 161 23.33 -16.98 34.39
N VAL A 162 24.65 -16.94 34.18
CA VAL A 162 25.35 -17.93 33.35
C VAL A 162 25.30 -19.32 33.98
N ASP A 163 25.56 -19.43 35.28
CA ASP A 163 25.58 -20.69 36.02
C ASP A 163 24.17 -21.29 36.12
N GLU A 164 23.16 -20.50 36.47
CA GLU A 164 21.76 -20.94 36.52
C GLU A 164 21.24 -21.32 35.12
N SER A 165 21.66 -20.61 34.07
CA SER A 165 21.35 -21.01 32.70
C SER A 165 22.04 -22.34 32.34
N TYR A 166 23.29 -22.51 32.74
CA TYR A 166 23.99 -23.78 32.54
C TYR A 166 23.29 -24.91 33.29
N ASP A 167 22.92 -24.73 34.55
CA ASP A 167 22.21 -25.74 35.34
C ASP A 167 20.80 -26.03 34.80
N ALA A 168 20.08 -25.03 34.30
CA ALA A 168 18.78 -25.20 33.68
C ALA A 168 18.83 -26.00 32.37
N PHE A 169 19.91 -25.88 31.59
CA PHE A 169 20.02 -26.48 30.26
C PHE A 169 21.02 -27.65 30.16
N ARG A 170 21.84 -27.91 31.18
CA ARG A 170 22.79 -29.02 31.14
C ARG A 170 22.05 -30.35 31.09
N GLY A 171 22.39 -31.16 30.08
CA GLY A 171 21.78 -32.48 29.89
C GLY A 171 20.38 -32.46 29.24
N THR A 172 19.75 -31.30 29.03
CA THR A 172 18.41 -31.22 28.39
C THR A 172 18.47 -31.22 26.87
N GLY A 173 19.66 -31.24 26.26
CA GLY A 173 19.83 -31.20 24.80
C GLY A 173 19.07 -32.29 24.05
N GLY A 174 19.04 -33.52 24.57
CA GLY A 174 18.28 -34.61 23.97
C GLY A 174 16.76 -34.44 24.06
N ASP A 175 16.26 -33.88 25.16
CA ASP A 175 14.84 -33.64 25.36
C ASP A 175 14.36 -32.41 24.58
N LEU A 176 15.18 -31.36 24.50
CA LEU A 176 14.93 -30.21 23.64
C LEU A 176 14.92 -30.62 22.16
N GLN A 177 15.85 -31.47 21.75
CA GLN A 177 15.84 -32.02 20.39
C GLN A 177 14.54 -32.77 20.12
N LYS A 178 14.11 -33.68 21.01
CA LYS A 178 12.82 -34.38 20.86
C LYS A 178 11.64 -33.42 20.82
N LEU A 179 11.63 -32.38 21.65
CA LEU A 179 10.57 -31.37 21.64
C LEU A 179 10.52 -30.64 20.31
N LEU A 180 11.68 -30.21 19.78
CA LEU A 180 11.79 -29.52 18.50
C LEU A 180 11.41 -30.43 17.33
N ASP A 181 11.85 -31.69 17.34
CA ASP A 181 11.49 -32.68 16.33
C ASP A 181 9.98 -32.98 16.37
N THR A 182 9.40 -33.10 17.57
CA THR A 182 7.96 -33.31 17.75
C THR A 182 7.15 -32.09 17.32
N ALA A 183 7.58 -30.89 17.69
CA ALA A 183 6.96 -29.64 17.28
C ALA A 183 7.00 -29.49 15.76
N ARG A 184 8.15 -29.79 15.14
CA ARG A 184 8.31 -29.79 13.68
C ARG A 184 7.38 -30.82 13.03
N SER A 185 7.36 -32.05 13.52
CA SER A 185 6.48 -33.11 13.01
C SER A 185 5.00 -32.72 13.13
N PHE A 186 4.61 -32.17 14.28
CA PHE A 186 3.25 -31.68 14.51
C PHE A 186 2.90 -30.54 13.55
N THR A 187 3.74 -29.51 13.42
CA THR A 187 3.50 -28.38 12.53
C THR A 187 3.43 -28.81 11.07
N THR A 188 4.34 -29.69 10.62
CA THR A 188 4.29 -30.25 9.26
C THR A 188 3.01 -31.03 9.01
N THR A 189 2.61 -31.89 9.95
CA THR A 189 1.36 -32.66 9.84
C THR A 189 0.14 -31.74 9.84
N ALA A 190 0.11 -30.75 10.74
CA ALA A 190 -0.98 -29.78 10.81
C ALA A 190 -1.09 -28.98 9.50
N GLN A 191 0.02 -28.52 8.93
CA GLN A 191 0.02 -27.83 7.63
C GLN A 191 -0.44 -28.73 6.50
N GLN A 192 -0.05 -30.01 6.50
CA GLN A 192 -0.46 -30.98 5.48
C GLN A 192 -1.98 -31.25 5.49
N TYR A 193 -2.61 -31.22 6.65
CA TYR A 193 -4.05 -31.50 6.82
C TYR A 193 -4.93 -30.27 7.04
N LEU A 194 -4.34 -29.07 7.09
CA LEU A 194 -5.06 -27.82 7.27
C LEU A 194 -6.09 -27.55 6.16
N PRO A 195 -5.78 -27.75 4.86
CA PRO A 195 -6.77 -27.56 3.80
C PRO A 195 -8.00 -28.46 3.97
N GLN A 196 -7.81 -29.72 4.35
CA GLN A 196 -8.89 -30.69 4.57
C GLN A 196 -9.71 -30.32 5.81
N THR A 197 -9.06 -29.77 6.85
CA THR A 197 -9.75 -29.30 8.07
C THR A 197 -10.60 -28.08 7.77
N ILE A 198 -10.07 -27.11 7.03
CA ILE A 198 -10.81 -25.93 6.57
C ILE A 198 -11.99 -26.38 5.70
N GLN A 199 -11.75 -27.27 4.73
CA GLN A 199 -12.80 -27.79 3.87
C GLN A 199 -13.89 -28.52 4.66
N LEU A 200 -13.54 -29.29 5.70
CA LEU A 200 -14.52 -29.94 6.58
C LEU A 200 -15.34 -28.92 7.37
N LEU A 201 -14.72 -27.86 7.88
CA LEU A 201 -15.40 -26.80 8.61
C LEU A 201 -16.34 -26.00 7.69
N ASP A 202 -15.89 -25.66 6.48
CA ASP A 202 -16.69 -24.94 5.49
C ASP A 202 -17.87 -25.79 5.00
N ALA A 203 -17.62 -27.05 4.65
CA ALA A 203 -18.66 -27.98 4.22
C ALA A 203 -19.65 -28.26 5.36
N GLY A 204 -19.17 -28.42 6.58
CA GLY A 204 -20.01 -28.58 7.77
C GLY A 204 -20.88 -27.34 8.03
N GLY A 205 -20.30 -26.15 7.94
CA GLY A 205 -21.03 -24.88 8.04
C GLY A 205 -22.12 -24.77 6.99
N GLN A 206 -21.80 -25.04 5.72
CA GLN A 206 -22.75 -25.01 4.61
C GLN A 206 -23.93 -25.99 4.81
N VAL A 207 -23.67 -27.20 5.30
CA VAL A 207 -24.73 -28.18 5.61
C VAL A 207 -25.63 -27.70 6.75
N LEU A 208 -25.05 -27.14 7.82
CA LEU A 208 -25.82 -26.63 8.96
C LEU A 208 -26.65 -25.40 8.57
N ASP A 209 -26.10 -24.50 7.77
CA ASP A 209 -26.80 -23.31 7.28
C ASP A 209 -27.92 -23.68 6.32
N THR A 210 -27.69 -24.64 5.43
CA THR A 210 -28.75 -25.17 4.54
C THR A 210 -29.87 -25.80 5.35
N GLN A 211 -29.55 -26.60 6.37
CA GLN A 211 -30.59 -27.18 7.25
C GLN A 211 -31.39 -26.10 7.98
N ASN A 212 -30.75 -25.03 8.45
CA ASN A 212 -31.46 -23.92 9.11
C ASN A 212 -32.35 -23.13 8.12
N ALA A 213 -31.85 -22.85 6.91
CA ALA A 213 -32.62 -22.15 5.87
C ALA A 213 -33.85 -22.97 5.42
N GLU A 214 -33.69 -24.28 5.29
CA GLU A 214 -34.74 -25.20 4.84
C GLU A 214 -35.66 -25.68 5.97
N ALA A 215 -35.39 -25.34 7.24
CA ALA A 215 -36.20 -25.77 8.38
C ALA A 215 -37.68 -25.37 8.25
N ALA A 216 -37.94 -24.16 7.74
CA ALA A 216 -39.29 -23.69 7.46
C ALA A 216 -39.97 -24.47 6.31
N ASN A 217 -39.20 -24.86 5.29
CA ASN A 217 -39.68 -25.66 4.16
C ASN A 217 -40.01 -27.09 4.59
N PHE A 218 -39.20 -27.73 5.44
CA PHE A 218 -39.52 -29.03 6.04
C PHE A 218 -40.76 -28.98 6.93
N ALA A 219 -40.92 -27.91 7.71
CA ALA A 219 -42.13 -27.68 8.51
C ALA A 219 -43.37 -27.50 7.62
N SER A 220 -43.24 -26.72 6.53
CA SER A 220 -44.29 -26.53 5.53
C SER A 220 -44.65 -27.84 4.81
N PHE A 221 -43.65 -28.59 4.34
CA PHE A 221 -43.84 -29.90 3.71
C PHE A 221 -44.58 -30.88 4.64
N SER A 222 -44.18 -30.95 5.90
CA SER A 222 -44.85 -31.80 6.90
C SER A 222 -46.30 -31.35 7.14
N LYS A 223 -46.55 -30.04 7.17
CA LYS A 223 -47.91 -29.49 7.27
C LYS A 223 -48.74 -29.82 6.04
N SER A 224 -48.21 -29.64 4.83
CA SER A 224 -48.88 -29.96 3.57
C SER A 224 -49.12 -31.46 3.41
N LEU A 225 -48.22 -32.32 3.89
CA LEU A 225 -48.42 -33.77 3.92
C LEU A 225 -49.55 -34.15 4.89
N ASN A 226 -49.63 -33.49 6.05
CA ASN A 226 -50.73 -33.67 6.98
C ASN A 226 -52.07 -33.16 6.41
N GLU A 227 -52.07 -32.04 5.68
CA GLU A 227 -53.24 -31.54 4.96
C GLU A 227 -53.66 -32.48 3.83
N LEU A 228 -52.72 -32.99 3.05
CA LEU A 228 -52.98 -33.95 1.96
C LEU A 228 -53.56 -35.26 2.50
N THR A 229 -52.98 -35.81 3.56
CA THR A 229 -53.47 -37.03 4.20
C THR A 229 -54.83 -36.80 4.87
N GLY A 230 -55.06 -35.61 5.44
CA GLY A 230 -56.38 -35.18 5.91
C GLY A 230 -57.41 -35.11 4.78
N THR A 231 -57.05 -34.52 3.65
CA THR A 231 -57.89 -34.46 2.45
C THR A 231 -58.17 -35.86 1.89
N LEU A 232 -57.16 -36.73 1.78
CA LEU A 232 -57.33 -38.12 1.34
C LEU A 232 -58.28 -38.89 2.25
N LYS A 233 -58.17 -38.71 3.57
CA LYS A 233 -59.08 -39.29 4.56
C LYS A 233 -60.51 -38.76 4.39
N ASN A 234 -60.68 -37.47 4.13
CA ASN A 234 -62.00 -36.86 3.92
C ASN A 234 -62.61 -37.26 2.55
N SER A 235 -61.76 -37.54 1.56
CA SER A 235 -62.15 -38.02 0.23
C SER A 235 -62.27 -39.55 0.13
N ASP A 236 -62.10 -40.29 1.23
CA ASP A 236 -62.25 -41.76 1.28
C ASP A 236 -63.59 -42.22 0.68
N GLY A 237 -64.67 -41.48 0.91
CA GLY A 237 -65.99 -41.77 0.35
C GLY A 237 -66.03 -41.70 -1.19
N ASP A 238 -65.32 -40.76 -1.80
CA ASP A 238 -65.27 -40.61 -3.26
C ASP A 238 -64.25 -41.56 -3.90
N LEU A 239 -63.14 -41.84 -3.22
CA LEU A 239 -62.20 -42.89 -3.61
C LEU A 239 -62.87 -44.28 -3.59
N ARG A 240 -63.74 -44.54 -2.61
CA ARG A 240 -64.50 -45.80 -2.53
C ARG A 240 -65.53 -45.94 -3.66
N LYS A 241 -66.11 -44.84 -4.15
CA LYS A 241 -66.91 -44.82 -5.38
C LYS A 241 -66.07 -45.13 -6.64
N LEU A 242 -64.87 -44.55 -6.74
CA LEU A 242 -63.94 -44.79 -7.85
C LEU A 242 -63.43 -46.25 -7.88
N ILE A 243 -63.12 -46.83 -6.70
CA ILE A 243 -62.77 -48.24 -6.54
C ILE A 243 -63.94 -49.14 -6.95
N GLY A 244 -65.18 -48.74 -6.67
CA GLY A 244 -66.39 -49.42 -7.16
C GLY A 244 -66.51 -49.49 -8.69
N ILE A 245 -65.89 -48.55 -9.42
CA ILE A 245 -65.90 -48.46 -10.90
C ILE A 245 -64.68 -49.19 -11.52
N THR A 246 -63.65 -49.49 -10.71
CA THR A 246 -62.35 -50.03 -11.15
C THR A 246 -62.40 -51.41 -11.85
N PRO A 247 -63.30 -52.37 -11.52
CA PRO A 247 -63.36 -53.66 -12.22
C PRO A 247 -63.67 -53.52 -13.72
N GLN A 248 -64.41 -52.49 -14.12
CA GLN A 248 -64.74 -52.23 -15.53
C GLN A 248 -63.53 -51.69 -16.31
N VAL A 249 -62.71 -50.85 -15.67
CA VAL A 249 -61.50 -50.25 -16.26
C VAL A 249 -60.37 -51.29 -16.41
N ALA A 250 -60.20 -52.19 -15.45
CA ALA A 250 -59.16 -53.23 -15.50
C ALA A 250 -59.36 -54.23 -16.66
N SER A 251 -60.62 -54.51 -17.03
CA SER A 251 -60.95 -55.36 -18.18
C SER A 251 -60.54 -54.72 -19.52
N GLN A 252 -60.70 -53.39 -19.64
CA GLN A 252 -60.36 -52.62 -20.83
C GLN A 252 -58.84 -52.48 -21.01
N ILE A 253 -58.10 -52.26 -19.93
CA ILE A 253 -56.61 -52.18 -19.96
C ILE A 253 -55.99 -53.51 -20.40
N SER A 254 -56.55 -54.63 -19.94
CA SER A 254 -56.08 -55.98 -20.29
C SER A 254 -56.37 -56.37 -21.74
N GLN A 255 -57.29 -55.67 -22.41
CA GLN A 255 -57.60 -55.85 -23.83
C GLN A 255 -56.69 -54.99 -24.71
N VAL A 256 -56.42 -53.74 -24.29
CA VAL A 256 -55.47 -52.82 -24.94
C VAL A 256 -54.03 -53.34 -24.91
N LEU A 257 -53.61 -54.01 -23.83
CA LEU A 257 -52.27 -54.63 -23.76
C LEU A 257 -52.12 -55.86 -24.68
N ARG A 258 -53.22 -56.55 -25.01
CA ARG A 258 -53.21 -57.72 -25.91
C ARG A 258 -53.33 -57.33 -27.39
N GLU A 259 -53.95 -56.19 -27.70
CA GLU A 259 -54.05 -55.64 -29.06
C GLU A 259 -52.89 -54.69 -29.42
N SER A 260 -52.10 -54.23 -28.45
CA SER A 260 -50.87 -53.45 -28.70
C SER A 260 -49.78 -54.35 -29.27
N GLY A 261 -49.81 -54.58 -30.58
CA GLY A 261 -48.76 -55.21 -31.37
C GLY A 261 -47.44 -54.41 -31.40
N PRO A 262 -46.71 -54.34 -32.52
CA PRO A 262 -45.34 -53.77 -32.62
C PRO A 262 -45.12 -52.34 -32.06
N GLY A 263 -46.19 -51.64 -31.68
CA GLY A 263 -46.15 -50.34 -31.02
C GLY A 263 -45.38 -50.30 -29.70
N LEU A 264 -45.26 -51.41 -28.96
CA LEU A 264 -44.38 -51.46 -27.78
C LEU A 264 -42.90 -51.29 -28.15
N GLY A 265 -42.45 -51.92 -29.25
CA GLY A 265 -41.08 -51.74 -29.73
C GLY A 265 -40.79 -50.32 -30.21
N ALA A 266 -41.75 -49.70 -30.92
CA ALA A 266 -41.66 -48.30 -31.32
C ALA A 266 -41.73 -47.35 -30.11
N LEU A 267 -42.54 -47.67 -29.09
CA LEU A 267 -42.60 -46.91 -27.85
C LEU A 267 -41.27 -47.00 -27.10
N THR A 268 -40.67 -48.19 -26.97
CA THR A 268 -39.35 -48.37 -26.34
C THR A 268 -38.24 -47.69 -27.14
N ALA A 269 -38.27 -47.73 -28.47
CA ALA A 269 -37.29 -47.02 -29.32
C ALA A 269 -37.44 -45.49 -29.22
N ASN A 270 -38.67 -44.98 -29.17
CA ASN A 270 -38.94 -43.57 -28.94
C ASN A 270 -38.54 -43.17 -27.52
N LEU A 271 -38.79 -44.00 -26.51
CA LEU A 271 -38.35 -43.77 -25.13
C LEU A 271 -36.83 -43.77 -25.01
N LEU A 272 -36.13 -44.64 -25.73
CA LEU A 272 -34.68 -44.66 -25.78
C LEU A 272 -34.12 -43.40 -26.47
N THR A 273 -34.79 -42.93 -27.52
CA THR A 273 -34.44 -41.66 -28.18
C THR A 273 -34.65 -40.48 -27.24
N THR A 274 -35.79 -40.42 -26.55
CA THR A 274 -36.07 -39.42 -25.53
C THR A 274 -35.07 -39.51 -24.38
N ALA A 275 -34.76 -40.70 -23.88
CA ALA A 275 -33.78 -40.91 -22.83
C ALA A 275 -32.37 -40.47 -23.25
N ASN A 276 -31.93 -40.81 -24.46
CA ASN A 276 -30.64 -40.35 -24.98
C ASN A 276 -30.58 -38.83 -25.15
N LEU A 277 -31.67 -38.20 -25.61
CA LEU A 277 -31.77 -36.73 -25.67
C LEU A 277 -31.76 -36.10 -24.28
N THR A 278 -32.48 -36.66 -23.32
CA THR A 278 -32.53 -36.20 -21.93
C THR A 278 -31.17 -36.35 -21.25
N VAL A 279 -30.50 -37.49 -21.40
CA VAL A 279 -29.15 -37.75 -20.85
C VAL A 279 -28.12 -36.80 -21.48
N THR A 280 -28.20 -36.55 -22.79
CA THR A 280 -27.30 -35.59 -23.46
C THR A 280 -27.55 -34.14 -23.00
N ARG A 281 -28.71 -33.84 -22.39
CA ARG A 281 -29.09 -32.50 -21.95
C ARG A 281 -29.25 -32.39 -20.44
N LEU A 282 -28.74 -33.35 -19.69
CA LEU A 282 -28.94 -33.47 -18.25
C LEU A 282 -28.39 -32.23 -17.52
N ASP A 283 -27.19 -31.77 -17.89
CA ASP A 283 -26.58 -30.53 -17.36
C ASP A 283 -27.45 -29.29 -17.63
N GLY A 284 -28.11 -29.22 -18.79
CA GLY A 284 -29.00 -28.11 -19.15
C GLY A 284 -30.32 -28.16 -18.38
N ILE A 285 -30.85 -29.36 -18.13
CA ILE A 285 -32.04 -29.58 -17.30
C ILE A 285 -31.73 -29.24 -15.84
N GLU A 286 -30.58 -29.65 -15.32
CA GLU A 286 -30.10 -29.29 -13.99
C GLU A 286 -29.97 -27.77 -13.85
N GLN A 287 -29.27 -27.10 -14.78
CA GLN A 287 -29.17 -25.64 -14.79
C GLN A 287 -30.57 -24.99 -14.82
N GLY A 288 -31.50 -25.53 -15.61
CA GLY A 288 -32.89 -25.08 -15.65
C GLY A 288 -33.58 -25.20 -14.30
N LEU A 289 -33.47 -26.35 -13.64
CA LEU A 289 -34.07 -26.62 -12.33
C LEU A 289 -33.44 -25.81 -11.19
N VAL A 290 -32.15 -25.49 -11.27
CA VAL A 290 -31.46 -24.59 -10.33
C VAL A 290 -31.87 -23.14 -10.57
N THR A 291 -31.99 -22.73 -11.83
CA THR A 291 -32.31 -21.33 -12.19
C THR A 291 -33.80 -21.02 -12.03
N TYR A 292 -34.67 -22.02 -12.18
CA TYR A 292 -36.13 -21.84 -12.16
C TYR A 292 -36.67 -21.24 -10.84
N PRO A 293 -36.29 -21.73 -9.64
CA PRO A 293 -36.68 -21.09 -8.38
C PRO A 293 -36.18 -19.64 -8.27
N ALA A 294 -34.96 -19.36 -8.74
CA ALA A 294 -34.41 -18.01 -8.72
C ALA A 294 -35.21 -17.04 -9.62
N LEU A 295 -35.65 -17.51 -10.80
CA LEU A 295 -36.52 -16.74 -11.70
C LEU A 295 -37.92 -16.53 -11.11
N ALA A 296 -38.48 -17.54 -10.43
CA ALA A 296 -39.77 -17.40 -9.74
C ALA A 296 -39.69 -16.35 -8.61
N GLY A 297 -38.58 -16.31 -7.86
CA GLY A 297 -38.30 -15.28 -6.85
C GLY A 297 -38.14 -13.88 -7.45
N ALA A 298 -37.49 -13.76 -8.61
CA ALA A 298 -37.30 -12.47 -9.28
C ALA A 298 -38.61 -11.77 -9.70
N ALA A 299 -39.71 -12.51 -9.90
CA ALA A 299 -41.01 -11.88 -10.15
C ALA A 299 -41.47 -11.01 -8.97
N SER A 300 -41.19 -11.45 -7.73
CA SER A 300 -41.53 -10.71 -6.52
C SER A 300 -40.64 -9.48 -6.29
N SER A 301 -39.43 -9.44 -6.86
CA SER A 301 -38.58 -8.23 -6.78
C SER A 301 -39.07 -7.10 -7.68
N VAL A 302 -39.80 -7.41 -8.75
CA VAL A 302 -40.38 -6.40 -9.65
C VAL A 302 -41.75 -5.94 -9.13
N ALA A 303 -42.54 -6.83 -8.55
CA ALA A 303 -43.87 -6.52 -8.01
C ALA A 303 -44.04 -7.14 -6.62
N PRO A 304 -43.53 -6.49 -5.56
CA PRO A 304 -43.53 -7.06 -4.20
C PRO A 304 -44.91 -7.04 -3.53
N GLY A 305 -45.93 -6.48 -4.17
CA GLY A 305 -47.30 -6.42 -3.64
C GLY A 305 -47.61 -5.15 -2.85
N ASP A 306 -46.75 -4.13 -2.90
CA ASP A 306 -46.94 -2.81 -2.29
C ASP A 306 -47.78 -1.83 -3.15
N GLY A 307 -48.35 -2.33 -4.25
CA GLY A 307 -49.11 -1.52 -5.22
C GLY A 307 -48.25 -0.79 -6.25
N THR A 308 -46.93 -0.99 -6.25
CA THR A 308 -45.99 -0.38 -7.19
C THR A 308 -45.16 -1.44 -7.94
N ALA A 309 -44.59 -1.05 -9.09
CA ALA A 309 -43.63 -1.87 -9.82
C ALA A 309 -42.22 -1.29 -9.67
N HIS A 310 -41.29 -2.09 -9.17
CA HIS A 310 -39.90 -1.71 -8.92
C HIS A 310 -39.08 -2.06 -10.15
N LEU A 311 -39.08 -1.15 -11.13
CA LEU A 311 -38.30 -1.30 -12.36
C LEU A 311 -37.05 -0.41 -12.28
N GLY A 312 -35.88 -1.03 -12.40
CA GLY A 312 -34.62 -0.31 -12.57
C GLY A 312 -34.38 0.00 -14.04
N LEU A 313 -34.25 1.27 -14.40
CA LEU A 313 -33.76 1.66 -15.72
C LEU A 313 -32.23 1.67 -15.71
N VAL A 314 -31.62 0.66 -16.33
CA VAL A 314 -30.17 0.59 -16.51
C VAL A 314 -29.82 1.02 -17.94
N LEU A 315 -29.25 2.21 -18.08
CA LEU A 315 -28.77 2.74 -19.35
C LEU A 315 -27.33 2.27 -19.62
N ASN A 316 -27.18 1.03 -20.07
CA ASN A 316 -25.89 0.46 -20.51
C ASN A 316 -25.76 0.50 -22.04
N LEU A 317 -26.08 1.64 -22.66
CA LEU A 317 -25.88 1.79 -24.11
C LEU A 317 -24.38 1.69 -24.42
N PHE A 318 -24.00 0.67 -25.18
CA PHE A 318 -22.61 0.41 -25.57
C PHE A 318 -21.65 0.17 -24.40
N ASN A 319 -22.13 -0.38 -23.28
CA ASN A 319 -21.28 -0.81 -22.17
C ASN A 319 -21.61 -2.24 -21.68
N PRO A 320 -20.87 -3.27 -22.13
CA PRO A 320 -19.80 -3.19 -23.12
C PRO A 320 -20.31 -2.82 -24.53
N PRO A 321 -19.45 -2.28 -25.42
CA PRO A 321 -19.84 -1.96 -26.79
C PRO A 321 -20.30 -3.19 -27.55
N SER A 322 -21.08 -2.98 -28.61
CA SER A 322 -21.58 -4.10 -29.41
C SER A 322 -20.44 -4.71 -30.22
N CYS A 323 -20.37 -6.04 -30.28
CA CYS A 323 -19.35 -6.70 -31.09
C CYS A 323 -19.60 -6.44 -32.59
N THR A 324 -18.68 -5.76 -33.27
CA THR A 324 -18.73 -5.57 -34.72
C THR A 324 -17.83 -6.54 -35.49
N LYS A 325 -16.81 -7.07 -34.82
CA LYS A 325 -15.85 -8.01 -35.43
C LYS A 325 -16.50 -9.34 -35.82
N GLY A 326 -16.27 -9.78 -37.06
CA GLY A 326 -16.89 -10.99 -37.62
C GLY A 326 -18.31 -10.78 -38.17
N TYR A 327 -18.84 -9.56 -38.03
CA TYR A 327 -19.99 -9.08 -38.78
C TYR A 327 -19.54 -8.27 -39.98
N MET A 328 -20.52 -7.96 -40.83
CA MET A 328 -20.30 -7.20 -42.05
C MET A 328 -19.73 -5.79 -41.75
N PRO A 329 -18.85 -5.23 -42.61
CA PRO A 329 -18.35 -3.87 -42.41
C PRO A 329 -19.46 -2.84 -42.61
N TYR A 330 -19.32 -1.72 -41.91
CA TYR A 330 -20.31 -0.63 -41.91
C TYR A 330 -20.65 -0.09 -43.31
N SER A 331 -19.68 -0.08 -44.24
CA SER A 331 -19.89 0.34 -45.64
C SER A 331 -20.95 -0.48 -46.40
N GLN A 332 -21.32 -1.65 -45.87
CA GLN A 332 -22.34 -2.53 -46.45
C GLN A 332 -23.64 -2.55 -45.64
N TYR A 333 -23.77 -1.70 -44.61
CA TYR A 333 -24.99 -1.58 -43.82
C TYR A 333 -26.06 -0.91 -44.66
N ARG A 334 -27.30 -1.37 -44.47
CA ARG A 334 -28.45 -0.80 -45.14
C ARG A 334 -29.17 0.13 -44.19
N THR A 335 -29.70 1.21 -44.73
CA THR A 335 -30.66 2.06 -44.04
C THR A 335 -31.93 1.26 -43.76
N GLY A 336 -32.60 1.51 -42.63
CA GLY A 336 -33.78 0.75 -42.20
C GLY A 336 -34.98 0.79 -43.16
N ASN A 337 -34.96 1.70 -44.14
CA ASN A 337 -35.96 1.81 -45.20
C ASN A 337 -35.63 1.00 -46.47
N ASN A 338 -34.47 0.33 -46.55
CA ASN A 338 -34.11 -0.49 -47.70
C ASN A 338 -34.51 -1.96 -47.47
N LEU A 339 -35.65 -2.35 -48.04
CA LEU A 339 -36.27 -3.67 -47.90
C LEU A 339 -35.90 -4.66 -49.02
N THR A 340 -34.90 -4.34 -49.86
CA THR A 340 -34.51 -5.25 -50.95
C THR A 340 -34.02 -6.60 -50.41
N PRO A 341 -34.42 -7.74 -50.99
CA PRO A 341 -33.92 -9.04 -50.55
C PRO A 341 -32.38 -9.11 -50.58
N ARG A 342 -31.77 -9.81 -49.62
CA ARG A 342 -30.34 -10.12 -49.59
C ARG A 342 -30.16 -11.53 -49.06
N PRO A 343 -29.16 -12.28 -49.57
CA PRO A 343 -28.70 -13.48 -48.90
C PRO A 343 -28.30 -13.17 -47.45
N ALA A 344 -28.71 -14.01 -46.51
CA ALA A 344 -28.21 -13.95 -45.14
C ALA A 344 -26.72 -14.35 -45.12
N ASP A 345 -25.94 -13.71 -44.25
CA ASP A 345 -24.55 -14.12 -44.00
C ASP A 345 -24.56 -15.25 -42.97
N ASP A 346 -24.36 -16.48 -43.44
CA ASP A 346 -24.33 -17.70 -42.63
C ASP A 346 -23.05 -17.84 -41.80
N LYS A 347 -22.04 -16.99 -42.06
CA LYS A 347 -20.77 -16.94 -41.34
C LYS A 347 -20.67 -15.76 -40.38
N ALA A 348 -21.74 -14.99 -40.21
CA ALA A 348 -21.75 -13.88 -39.27
C ALA A 348 -21.76 -14.40 -37.82
N TYR A 349 -20.67 -14.17 -37.10
CA TYR A 349 -20.57 -14.40 -35.67
C TYR A 349 -19.66 -13.35 -35.04
N CYS A 350 -19.83 -13.09 -33.76
CA CYS A 350 -18.88 -12.24 -33.05
C CYS A 350 -17.52 -12.95 -32.93
N ALA A 351 -16.52 -12.42 -33.61
CA ALA A 351 -15.17 -12.98 -33.71
C ALA A 351 -14.18 -12.34 -32.71
N GLU A 352 -14.68 -11.91 -31.56
CA GLU A 352 -13.86 -11.41 -30.47
C GLU A 352 -13.04 -12.56 -29.84
N PRO A 353 -11.77 -12.33 -29.48
CA PRO A 353 -10.93 -13.36 -28.90
C PRO A 353 -11.42 -13.77 -27.50
N LYS A 354 -10.96 -14.94 -27.06
CA LYS A 354 -11.15 -15.41 -25.68
C LYS A 354 -10.58 -14.39 -24.69
N GLY A 355 -11.31 -14.13 -23.60
CA GLY A 355 -10.93 -13.10 -22.61
C GLY A 355 -11.37 -11.68 -22.96
N SER A 356 -11.98 -11.46 -24.13
CA SER A 356 -12.56 -10.16 -24.46
C SER A 356 -13.76 -9.83 -23.56
N PRO A 357 -13.82 -8.62 -22.97
CA PRO A 357 -14.97 -8.16 -22.18
C PRO A 357 -16.21 -7.85 -23.02
N ILE A 358 -16.09 -7.81 -24.36
CA ILE A 358 -17.19 -7.45 -25.28
C ILE A 358 -18.18 -8.61 -25.48
N ASN A 359 -17.71 -9.87 -25.45
CA ASN A 359 -18.56 -11.02 -25.75
C ASN A 359 -18.28 -12.23 -24.84
N VAL A 360 -18.67 -12.09 -23.58
CA VAL A 360 -18.45 -13.11 -22.54
C VAL A 360 -19.27 -14.39 -22.79
N ARG A 361 -20.37 -14.32 -23.55
CA ARG A 361 -21.30 -15.44 -23.84
C ARG A 361 -21.46 -15.67 -25.35
N GLY A 362 -20.36 -15.54 -26.09
CA GLY A 362 -20.33 -15.62 -27.54
C GLY A 362 -20.49 -17.01 -28.13
N ALA A 363 -20.74 -17.05 -29.44
CA ALA A 363 -20.75 -18.29 -30.22
C ALA A 363 -19.44 -19.11 -30.09
N GLN A 364 -18.32 -18.48 -29.74
CA GLN A 364 -17.06 -19.17 -29.40
C GLN A 364 -17.15 -20.09 -28.17
N ASN A 365 -18.15 -19.89 -27.30
CA ASN A 365 -18.44 -20.69 -26.11
C ASN A 365 -19.61 -21.66 -26.33
N ALA A 366 -20.07 -21.81 -27.56
CA ALA A 366 -21.10 -22.76 -28.03
C ALA A 366 -20.52 -23.53 -29.26
N PRO A 367 -21.02 -24.71 -29.66
CA PRO A 367 -22.18 -25.48 -29.21
C PRO A 367 -21.83 -26.70 -28.34
N TYR A 368 -20.56 -26.89 -27.98
CA TYR A 368 -20.11 -28.07 -27.24
C TYR A 368 -20.55 -27.96 -25.77
N GLY A 369 -21.23 -28.98 -25.26
CA GLY A 369 -21.61 -29.06 -23.85
C GLY A 369 -20.39 -29.07 -22.92
N GLY A 370 -20.59 -28.61 -21.68
CA GLY A 370 -19.55 -28.50 -20.66
C GLY A 370 -19.38 -27.08 -20.14
N VAL A 371 -18.61 -26.95 -19.06
CA VAL A 371 -18.27 -25.66 -18.47
C VAL A 371 -17.37 -24.89 -19.45
N PRO A 372 -17.76 -23.70 -19.92
CA PRO A 372 -16.88 -22.88 -20.74
C PRO A 372 -15.55 -22.66 -20.03
N VAL A 373 -14.44 -22.97 -20.70
CA VAL A 373 -13.12 -22.81 -20.10
C VAL A 373 -12.90 -21.32 -19.82
N ALA A 374 -12.72 -20.98 -18.54
CA ALA A 374 -12.41 -19.62 -18.15
C ALA A 374 -11.18 -19.11 -18.95
N PRO A 375 -11.19 -17.86 -19.42
CA PRO A 375 -9.99 -17.24 -19.98
C PRO A 375 -8.89 -17.18 -18.93
N SER A 376 -7.64 -17.33 -19.35
CA SER A 376 -6.50 -17.11 -18.45
C SER A 376 -6.34 -15.62 -18.12
N ASP A 377 -5.66 -15.28 -17.03
CA ASP A 377 -5.38 -13.88 -16.68
C ASP A 377 -4.60 -13.15 -17.79
N ALA A 378 -3.76 -13.88 -18.54
CA ALA A 378 -3.06 -13.37 -19.70
C ALA A 378 -4.04 -13.04 -20.85
N ASP A 379 -5.02 -13.90 -21.12
CA ASP A 379 -6.05 -13.66 -22.13
C ASP A 379 -6.91 -12.43 -21.78
N VAL A 380 -7.26 -12.27 -20.50
CA VAL A 380 -8.03 -11.12 -20.01
C VAL A 380 -7.21 -9.84 -20.12
N SER A 381 -5.95 -9.87 -19.66
CA SER A 381 -5.06 -8.70 -19.70
C SER A 381 -4.77 -8.25 -21.12
N ALA A 382 -4.55 -9.18 -22.04
CA ALA A 382 -4.31 -8.89 -23.46
C ALA A 382 -5.52 -8.25 -24.16
N ASN A 383 -6.73 -8.41 -23.62
CA ASN A 383 -7.97 -7.90 -24.22
C ASN A 383 -8.68 -6.84 -23.36
N ALA A 384 -8.04 -6.34 -22.31
CA ALA A 384 -8.65 -5.37 -21.39
C ALA A 384 -9.05 -4.04 -22.07
N ASN A 385 -8.30 -3.62 -23.10
CA ASN A 385 -8.54 -2.36 -23.83
C ASN A 385 -9.57 -2.48 -24.96
N ARG A 386 -10.09 -3.69 -25.25
CA ARG A 386 -11.07 -3.94 -26.31
C ARG A 386 -12.27 -2.99 -26.29
N PRO A 387 -12.91 -2.68 -25.13
CA PRO A 387 -14.04 -1.77 -25.11
C PRO A 387 -13.70 -0.37 -25.62
N ALA A 388 -12.50 0.13 -25.32
CA ALA A 388 -12.07 1.45 -25.77
C ALA A 388 -11.75 1.48 -27.26
N GLU A 389 -11.16 0.39 -27.78
CA GLU A 389 -10.89 0.18 -29.21
C GLU A 389 -12.20 0.11 -30.01
N GLU A 390 -13.15 -0.71 -29.57
CA GLU A 390 -14.45 -0.87 -30.21
C GLU A 390 -15.27 0.42 -30.16
N LEU A 391 -15.29 1.13 -29.02
CA LEU A 391 -15.94 2.44 -28.93
C LEU A 391 -15.26 3.50 -29.81
N ALA A 392 -13.95 3.41 -30.04
CA ALA A 392 -13.26 4.28 -30.99
C ALA A 392 -13.65 3.92 -32.43
N GLU A 393 -13.73 2.64 -32.77
CA GLU A 393 -14.20 2.17 -34.08
C GLU A 393 -15.67 2.55 -34.32
N GLU A 394 -16.55 2.32 -33.34
CA GLU A 394 -17.95 2.75 -33.37
C GLU A 394 -18.03 4.27 -33.48
N ARG A 395 -17.31 5.09 -32.69
CA ARG A 395 -17.34 6.56 -32.87
C ARG A 395 -16.86 7.03 -34.25
N ASN A 396 -15.90 6.32 -34.83
CA ASN A 396 -15.35 6.65 -36.15
C ASN A 396 -16.26 6.17 -37.31
N THR A 397 -17.17 5.22 -37.07
CA THR A 397 -17.96 4.55 -38.12
C THR A 397 -19.49 4.66 -37.93
N ARG A 398 -19.97 4.66 -36.69
CA ARG A 398 -21.36 4.69 -36.26
C ARG A 398 -21.65 5.97 -35.45
N GLY A 399 -22.63 6.71 -35.92
CA GLY A 399 -23.20 7.80 -35.15
C GLY A 399 -24.24 7.38 -34.14
N VAL A 400 -25.02 8.36 -33.68
CA VAL A 400 -26.25 8.16 -32.91
C VAL A 400 -27.08 7.02 -33.54
N PRO A 401 -27.59 6.06 -32.74
CA PRO A 401 -28.43 4.99 -33.23
C PRO A 401 -29.55 5.51 -34.16
N GLY A 402 -29.59 4.99 -35.40
CA GLY A 402 -30.58 5.38 -36.41
C GLY A 402 -30.14 6.47 -37.39
N ILE A 403 -28.97 7.09 -37.22
CA ILE A 403 -28.45 8.16 -38.10
C ILE A 403 -27.04 7.79 -38.59
N VAL A 404 -26.98 7.23 -39.79
CA VAL A 404 -25.73 6.92 -40.51
C VAL A 404 -24.86 8.18 -40.63
N GLY A 405 -23.65 8.17 -40.07
CA GLY A 405 -22.66 9.25 -40.21
C GLY A 405 -22.72 10.40 -39.18
N SER A 406 -23.49 10.27 -38.09
CA SER A 406 -23.40 11.22 -36.95
C SER A 406 -22.22 10.88 -36.01
N PRO A 407 -21.86 11.74 -35.04
CA PRO A 407 -20.86 11.39 -34.01
C PRO A 407 -21.44 10.37 -33.03
N GLY A 408 -20.66 9.35 -32.63
CA GLY A 408 -21.07 8.43 -31.57
C GLY A 408 -21.14 9.11 -30.20
N VAL A 409 -22.24 8.91 -29.47
CA VAL A 409 -22.47 9.51 -28.14
C VAL A 409 -22.43 8.42 -27.07
N SER A 410 -21.62 8.60 -26.03
CA SER A 410 -21.62 7.73 -24.84
C SER A 410 -22.73 8.18 -23.90
N LEU A 411 -23.79 7.39 -23.79
CA LEU A 411 -24.96 7.71 -22.97
C LEU A 411 -25.00 6.78 -21.76
N ASN A 412 -24.29 7.17 -20.71
CA ASN A 412 -24.09 6.33 -19.53
C ASN A 412 -24.98 6.77 -18.35
N SER A 413 -25.75 7.85 -18.53
CA SER A 413 -26.64 8.40 -17.51
C SER A 413 -27.82 9.15 -18.12
N LEU A 414 -28.89 9.29 -17.35
CA LEU A 414 -30.03 10.15 -17.71
C LEU A 414 -29.61 11.61 -17.95
N GLY A 415 -28.60 12.11 -17.23
CA GLY A 415 -28.03 13.44 -17.46
C GLY A 415 -27.40 13.55 -18.85
N SER A 416 -26.59 12.56 -19.24
CA SER A 416 -25.98 12.50 -20.58
C SER A 416 -27.02 12.39 -21.70
N LEU A 417 -28.13 11.68 -21.45
CA LEU A 417 -29.26 11.56 -22.39
C LEU A 417 -29.98 12.90 -22.60
N LEU A 418 -30.05 13.73 -21.54
CA LEU A 418 -30.70 15.03 -21.54
C LEU A 418 -29.75 16.18 -21.89
N GLY A 419 -28.50 15.91 -22.24
CA GLY A 419 -27.49 16.93 -22.55
C GLY A 419 -27.03 17.74 -21.34
N LEU A 420 -27.23 17.21 -20.13
CA LEU A 420 -26.79 17.79 -18.87
C LEU A 420 -25.44 17.17 -18.49
N THR A 421 -24.38 17.98 -18.56
CA THR A 421 -23.00 17.61 -18.20
C THR A 421 -22.79 17.55 -16.70
#